data_AF-A0A822YYD3-F1
#
_entry.id   AF-A0A822YYD3-F1
#
_cell.length_a   1.000
_cell.length_b   1.000
_cell.length_c   1.000
_cell.angle_alpha   90.00
_cell.angle_beta   90.00
_cell.angle_gamma   90.00
#
_symmetry.space_group_name_H-M   'P 1'
#
loop_
_entity.id
_entity.type
_entity.pdbx_description
1 polymer ?
#
loop_
_entity_poly.entity_id
_entity_poly.type
_entity_poly.pdbx_seq_one_letter_code
_entity_poly.pdbx_strand_id
1 'polypeptide(L)'
;MLRSVISLLLCFSAMVPFLKYTSAIGDVITCSGTVPMRYRSDKISITDFGGVGDGRTLNTKAFRAAIYRIQHLRRRGGTLLYIPPGVYLTESFNLTSHMTLYLAKDAVIRATQVSKP
;
A
#
# COMPACT_ATOMS: atom_id res chain seq x y z
N MET A 1 45.55 -31.86 -23.50
CA MET A 1 44.18 -31.32 -23.59
C MET A 1 43.23 -31.94 -22.58
N LEU A 2 43.13 -33.27 -22.46
CA LEU A 2 42.18 -33.97 -21.57
C LEU A 2 42.30 -33.61 -20.07
N ARG A 3 43.52 -33.39 -19.57
CA ARG A 3 43.77 -33.02 -18.15
C ARG A 3 43.26 -31.63 -17.76
N SER A 4 43.34 -30.64 -18.65
CA SER A 4 42.80 -29.28 -18.39
C SER A 4 41.27 -29.28 -18.38
N VAL A 5 40.63 -30.12 -19.20
CA VAL A 5 39.17 -30.24 -19.27
C VAL A 5 38.62 -30.87 -17.98
N ILE A 6 39.30 -31.89 -17.44
CA ILE A 6 38.92 -32.53 -16.17
C ILE A 6 39.08 -31.57 -14.98
N SER A 7 40.15 -30.77 -14.94
CA SER A 7 40.36 -29.76 -13.88
C SER A 7 39.28 -28.68 -13.89
N LEU A 8 38.83 -28.25 -15.08
CA LEU A 8 37.78 -27.24 -15.22
C LEU A 8 36.39 -27.78 -14.82
N LEU A 9 36.13 -29.06 -15.13
CA LEU A 9 34.91 -29.77 -14.73
C LEU A 9 34.81 -29.97 -13.21
N LEU A 10 35.93 -30.27 -12.53
CA LEU A 10 35.97 -30.43 -11.08
C LEU A 10 35.79 -29.09 -10.33
N CYS A 11 36.25 -27.97 -10.89
CA CYS A 11 35.97 -26.64 -10.35
C CYS A 11 34.49 -26.26 -10.46
N PHE A 12 33.82 -26.67 -11.55
CA PHE A 12 32.39 -26.42 -11.74
C PHE A 12 31.53 -27.20 -10.74
N SER A 13 31.87 -28.45 -10.43
CA SER A 13 31.08 -29.28 -9.50
C SER A 13 31.21 -28.85 -8.04
N ALA A 14 32.33 -28.23 -7.64
CA ALA A 14 32.55 -27.70 -6.29
C ALA A 14 31.90 -26.33 -6.04
N MET A 15 31.54 -25.58 -7.10
CA MET A 15 30.88 -24.27 -7.01
C MET A 15 29.35 -24.35 -7.02
N VAL A 16 28.77 -25.42 -7.57
CA VAL A 16 27.30 -25.62 -7.63
C VAL A 16 26.62 -25.72 -6.24
N PRO A 17 27.21 -26.31 -5.19
CA PRO A 17 26.57 -26.34 -3.88
C PRO A 17 26.48 -24.96 -3.22
N PHE A 18 27.24 -23.95 -3.67
CA PHE A 18 27.22 -22.60 -3.12
C PHE A 18 25.99 -21.79 -3.58
N LEU A 19 25.42 -22.10 -4.75
CA LEU A 19 24.22 -21.42 -5.25
C LEU A 19 22.89 -22.01 -4.72
N LYS A 20 22.93 -23.14 -4.01
CA LYS A 20 21.74 -23.72 -3.37
C LYS A 20 21.53 -23.26 -1.92
N TYR A 21 22.14 -22.14 -1.54
CA TYR A 21 21.84 -21.41 -0.31
C TYR A 21 20.96 -20.20 -0.61
N THR A 22 19.81 -20.42 -1.25
CA THR A 22 18.72 -19.44 -1.17
C THR A 22 17.80 -19.93 -0.08
N SER A 23 17.94 -19.31 1.08
CA SER A 23 17.11 -19.50 2.26
C SER A 23 15.65 -19.68 1.86
N ALA A 24 14.98 -20.65 2.48
CA ALA A 24 13.53 -20.67 2.50
C ALA A 24 13.08 -19.33 3.08
N ILE A 25 12.67 -18.40 2.21
CA ILE A 25 11.93 -17.22 2.61
C ILE A 25 10.61 -17.81 3.09
N GLY A 26 10.46 -17.96 4.40
CA GLY A 26 9.14 -18.17 4.97
C GLY A 26 8.32 -16.96 4.53
N ASP A 27 7.35 -17.19 3.64
CA ASP A 27 6.42 -16.16 3.22
C ASP A 27 5.88 -15.49 4.48
N VAL A 28 6.05 -14.17 4.57
CA VAL A 28 5.46 -13.40 5.66
C VAL A 28 3.96 -13.71 5.62
N ILE A 29 3.42 -14.25 6.70
CA ILE A 29 1.99 -14.50 6.80
C ILE A 29 1.31 -13.13 6.76
N THR A 30 0.77 -12.76 5.61
CA THR A 30 0.01 -11.52 5.43
C THR A 30 -1.44 -11.85 5.10
N CYS A 31 -2.35 -10.95 5.46
CA CYS A 31 -3.76 -11.03 5.06
C CYS A 31 -4.00 -10.52 3.62
N SER A 32 -2.96 -10.49 2.77
CA SER A 32 -3.10 -10.03 1.39
C SER A 32 -4.08 -10.93 0.64
N GLY A 33 -5.08 -10.32 -0.01
CA GLY A 33 -6.08 -11.06 -0.78
C GLY A 33 -7.22 -11.68 0.02
N THR A 34 -7.28 -11.53 1.35
CA THR A 34 -8.42 -12.00 2.15
C THR A 34 -9.74 -11.35 1.74
N VAL A 35 -9.70 -10.06 1.38
CA VAL A 35 -10.87 -9.32 0.91
C VAL A 35 -10.71 -9.03 -0.59
N PRO A 36 -11.63 -9.51 -1.45
CA PRO A 36 -11.56 -9.21 -2.87
C PRO A 36 -11.75 -7.72 -3.10
N MET A 37 -10.81 -7.10 -3.82
CA MET A 37 -10.93 -5.70 -4.20
C MET A 37 -12.13 -5.55 -5.16
N ARG A 38 -13.09 -4.70 -4.79
CA ARG A 38 -14.15 -4.30 -5.72
C ARG A 38 -13.65 -3.18 -6.62
N TYR A 39 -13.74 -3.39 -7.93
CA TYR A 39 -13.53 -2.32 -8.90
C TYR A 39 -14.60 -1.23 -8.72
N ARG A 40 -14.15 0.03 -8.64
CA ARG A 40 -15.00 1.22 -8.60
C ARG A 40 -14.73 2.03 -9.87
N SER A 41 -15.78 2.35 -10.62
CA SER A 41 -15.69 3.21 -11.82
C SER A 41 -15.28 4.63 -11.47
N ASP A 42 -15.87 5.17 -10.40
CA ASP A 42 -15.58 6.52 -9.94
C ASP A 42 -14.38 6.52 -8.98
N LYS A 43 -13.45 7.43 -9.24
CA LYS A 43 -12.23 7.64 -8.46
C LYS A 43 -12.04 9.12 -8.22
N ILE A 44 -11.71 9.50 -6.99
CA ILE A 44 -11.37 10.87 -6.60
C ILE A 44 -10.11 10.82 -5.73
N SER A 45 -9.27 11.86 -5.75
CA SER A 45 -8.08 11.91 -4.89
C SER A 45 -8.32 12.79 -3.66
N ILE A 46 -7.69 12.46 -2.54
CA ILE A 46 -7.69 13.33 -1.35
C ILE A 46 -7.11 14.72 -1.63
N THR A 47 -6.19 14.84 -2.59
CA THR A 47 -5.58 16.13 -2.99
C THR A 47 -6.59 17.08 -3.61
N ASP A 48 -7.63 16.54 -4.26
CA ASP A 48 -8.72 17.33 -4.85
C ASP A 48 -9.56 18.04 -3.76
N PHE A 49 -9.43 17.60 -2.51
CA PHE A 49 -10.10 18.15 -1.32
C PHE A 49 -9.13 18.88 -0.39
N GLY A 50 -7.92 19.19 -0.86
CA GLY A 50 -6.90 19.90 -0.09
C GLY A 50 -6.06 19.00 0.82
N GLY A 51 -6.01 17.70 0.56
CA GLY A 51 -5.12 16.78 1.25
C GLY A 51 -3.65 17.03 0.93
N VAL A 52 -2.79 17.04 1.94
CA VAL A 52 -1.33 17.25 1.82
C VAL A 52 -0.59 16.13 2.57
N GLY A 53 0.28 15.41 1.85
CA GLY A 53 1.02 14.24 2.33
C GLY A 53 2.36 14.56 3.02
N ASP A 54 2.47 15.69 3.70
CA ASP A 54 3.71 16.20 4.33
C ASP A 54 3.95 15.68 5.77
N GLY A 55 3.01 14.91 6.31
CA GLY A 55 2.98 14.44 7.68
C GLY A 55 2.65 15.50 8.74
N ARG A 56 2.53 16.77 8.38
CA ARG A 56 2.34 17.88 9.33
C ARG A 56 0.96 18.49 9.22
N THR A 57 0.46 18.63 7.99
CA THR A 57 -0.85 19.20 7.71
C THR A 57 -1.96 18.30 8.27
N LEU A 58 -2.91 18.91 8.99
CA LEU A 58 -4.08 18.20 9.52
C LEU A 58 -5.12 18.00 8.40
N ASN A 59 -5.22 16.77 7.91
CA ASN A 59 -6.03 16.39 6.75
C ASN A 59 -7.48 16.03 7.09
N THR A 60 -7.92 16.15 8.36
CA THR A 60 -9.26 15.76 8.81
C THR A 60 -10.37 16.39 7.96
N LYS A 61 -10.23 17.68 7.59
CA LYS A 61 -11.20 18.38 6.74
C LYS A 61 -11.24 17.83 5.32
N ALA A 62 -10.08 17.49 4.74
CA ALA A 62 -9.98 16.89 3.41
C ALA A 62 -10.68 15.52 3.37
N PHE A 63 -10.44 14.66 4.37
CA PHE A 63 -11.13 13.36 4.49
C PHE A 63 -12.64 13.52 4.60
N ARG A 64 -13.11 14.40 5.50
CA ARG A 64 -14.55 14.65 5.69
C ARG A 64 -15.21 15.18 4.41
N ALA A 65 -14.55 16.10 3.70
CA ALA A 65 -15.07 16.66 2.44
C ALA A 65 -15.14 15.60 1.32
N ALA A 66 -14.09 14.78 1.16
CA ALA A 66 -14.06 13.70 0.19
C ALA A 66 -15.16 12.66 0.47
N ILE A 67 -15.33 12.26 1.73
CA ILE A 67 -16.35 11.28 2.14
C ILE A 67 -17.75 11.85 1.98
N TYR A 68 -17.96 13.12 2.35
CA TYR A 68 -19.23 13.82 2.10
C TYR A 68 -19.58 13.79 0.61
N ARG A 69 -18.62 14.07 -0.27
CA ARG A 69 -18.81 14.01 -1.72
C ARG A 69 -19.23 12.61 -2.19
N ILE A 70 -18.58 11.56 -1.71
CA ILE A 70 -18.91 10.16 -2.04
C ILE A 70 -20.33 9.82 -1.58
N GLN A 71 -20.66 10.15 -0.33
CA GLN A 71 -21.96 9.87 0.28
C GLN A 71 -23.11 10.51 -0.51
N HIS A 72 -22.94 11.76 -0.96
CA HIS A 72 -24.02 12.52 -1.60
C HIS A 72 -24.14 12.27 -3.10
N LEU A 73 -23.05 11.89 -3.77
CA LEU A 73 -23.11 11.52 -5.19
C LEU A 73 -23.82 10.20 -5.44
N ARG A 74 -23.75 9.25 -4.49
CA ARG A 74 -24.39 7.92 -4.57
C ARG A 74 -24.19 7.22 -5.92
N ARG A 75 -22.97 7.29 -6.47
CA ARG A 75 -22.63 6.70 -7.78
C ARG A 75 -22.94 5.20 -7.78
N ARG A 76 -23.52 4.71 -8.88
CA ARG A 76 -23.79 3.28 -9.06
C ARG A 76 -22.47 2.52 -9.06
N GLY A 77 -22.30 1.58 -8.13
CA GLY A 77 -21.03 0.87 -7.93
C GLY A 77 -20.10 1.50 -6.89
N GLY A 78 -20.42 2.70 -6.39
CA GLY A 78 -19.67 3.40 -5.36
C GLY A 78 -18.44 4.13 -5.89
N THR A 79 -17.58 4.61 -4.98
CA THR A 79 -16.44 5.47 -5.32
C THR A 79 -15.20 5.08 -4.55
N LEU A 80 -14.05 5.13 -5.24
CA LEU A 80 -12.73 4.95 -4.64
C LEU A 80 -12.15 6.31 -4.26
N LEU A 81 -11.76 6.45 -3.00
CA LEU A 81 -10.95 7.56 -2.51
C LEU A 81 -9.48 7.15 -2.58
N TYR A 82 -8.74 7.79 -3.48
CA TYR A 82 -7.32 7.54 -3.73
C TYR A 82 -6.45 8.43 -2.84
N ILE A 83 -5.55 7.80 -2.07
CA ILE A 83 -4.52 8.47 -1.26
C ILE A 83 -3.17 8.31 -1.97
N PRO A 84 -2.61 9.37 -2.57
CA PRO A 84 -1.28 9.34 -3.19
C PRO A 84 -0.18 9.06 -2.16
N PRO A 85 1.05 8.71 -2.60
CA PRO A 85 2.20 8.55 -1.70
C PRO A 85 2.40 9.77 -0.78
N GLY A 86 2.81 9.52 0.47
CA GLY A 86 2.99 10.57 1.48
C GLY A 86 2.34 10.24 2.81
N VAL A 87 2.54 11.11 3.80
CA VAL A 87 2.02 10.93 5.17
C VAL A 87 0.89 11.92 5.44
N TYR A 88 -0.29 11.42 5.77
CA TYR A 88 -1.49 12.23 5.98
C TYR A 88 -1.87 12.18 7.45
N LEU A 89 -1.50 13.23 8.19
CA LEU A 89 -1.89 13.40 9.59
C LEU A 89 -3.39 13.71 9.69
N THR A 90 -4.14 13.01 10.53
CA THR A 90 -5.60 13.20 10.66
C THR A 90 -6.11 12.80 12.04
N GLU A 91 -7.21 13.42 12.45
CA GLU A 91 -8.08 12.91 13.51
C GLU A 91 -8.94 11.75 12.97
N SER A 92 -9.82 11.22 13.83
CA SER A 92 -10.84 10.25 13.42
C SER A 92 -11.81 10.83 12.38
N PHE A 93 -12.22 9.96 11.46
CA PHE A 93 -13.24 10.22 10.46
C PHE A 93 -14.05 8.95 10.20
N ASN A 94 -15.29 9.12 9.77
CA ASN A 94 -16.20 8.00 9.54
C ASN A 94 -16.24 7.64 8.06
N LEU A 95 -16.08 6.35 7.75
CA LEU A 95 -16.33 5.85 6.40
C LEU A 95 -17.84 5.85 6.09
N THR A 96 -18.16 5.78 4.80
CA THR A 96 -19.55 5.68 4.31
C THR A 96 -19.74 4.42 3.46
N SER A 97 -20.99 3.99 3.31
CA SER A 97 -21.31 2.82 2.49
C SER A 97 -20.85 2.97 1.05
N HIS A 98 -20.49 1.85 0.42
CA HIS A 98 -20.04 1.79 -0.97
C HIS A 98 -18.81 2.66 -1.31
N MET A 99 -17.95 3.00 -0.34
CA MET A 99 -16.63 3.57 -0.63
C MET A 99 -15.52 2.51 -0.63
N THR A 100 -14.41 2.83 -1.28
CA THR A 100 -13.13 2.12 -1.12
C THR A 100 -12.07 3.15 -0.76
N LEU A 101 -11.42 3.02 0.40
CA LEU A 101 -10.24 3.81 0.75
C LEU A 101 -9.01 3.08 0.22
N TYR A 102 -8.34 3.66 -0.78
CA TYR A 102 -7.18 3.05 -1.44
C TYR A 102 -5.91 3.83 -1.11
N LEU A 103 -4.99 3.19 -0.40
CA LEU A 103 -3.67 3.74 -0.11
C LEU A 103 -2.72 3.28 -1.22
N ALA A 104 -2.17 4.25 -1.96
CA ALA A 104 -1.09 3.95 -2.90
C ALA A 104 0.14 3.41 -2.15
N LYS A 105 1.07 2.82 -2.90
CA LYS A 105 2.38 2.48 -2.36
C LYS A 105 2.97 3.71 -1.65
N ASP A 106 3.52 3.51 -0.46
CA ASP A 106 4.14 4.54 0.39
C ASP A 106 3.18 5.62 0.91
N ALA A 107 1.85 5.42 0.80
CA ALA A 107 0.86 6.25 1.49
C ALA A 107 0.68 5.80 2.95
N VAL A 108 0.69 6.75 3.88
CA VAL A 108 0.53 6.49 5.32
C VAL A 108 -0.56 7.39 5.88
N ILE A 109 -1.58 6.82 6.52
CA ILE A 109 -2.53 7.57 7.34
C ILE A 109 -1.99 7.57 8.77
N ARG A 110 -1.69 8.76 9.30
CA ARG A 110 -1.14 8.93 10.65
C ARG A 110 -2.19 9.57 11.55
N ALA A 111 -2.55 8.89 12.63
CA ALA A 111 -3.44 9.46 13.64
C ALA A 111 -2.74 10.58 14.42
N THR A 112 -3.47 11.64 14.76
CA THR A 112 -3.02 12.62 15.75
C THR A 112 -2.94 11.97 17.13
N GLN A 113 -1.94 12.35 17.92
CA GLN A 113 -1.85 11.95 19.31
C GLN A 113 -2.71 12.90 20.14
N VAL A 114 -3.67 12.35 20.88
CA VAL A 114 -4.30 13.09 21.97
C VAL A 114 -3.30 13.08 23.11
N SER A 115 -2.64 14.20 23.39
CA SER A 115 -1.86 14.33 24.63
C SER A 115 -2.86 14.22 25.78
N LYS A 116 -2.67 13.21 26.64
CA LYS A 116 -3.41 13.12 27.89
C LYS A 116 -3.17 14.42 28.68
N PRO A 117 -4.21 15.07 29.22
CA PRO A 117 -4.04 16.24 30.07
C PRO A 117 -3.26 15.89 31.33
#